data_AF-A0AAD1RFW3-F1
#
_entry.id   AF-A0AAD1RFW3-F1
#
_cell.length_a   1.000
_cell.length_b   1.000
_cell.length_c   1.000
_cell.angle_alpha   90.00
_cell.angle_beta   90.00
_cell.angle_gamma   90.00
#
_symmetry.space_group_name_H-M   'P 1'
#
loop_
_entity.id
_entity.type
_entity.pdbx_description
1 polymer ?
#
loop_
_entity_poly.entity_id
_entity_poly.type
_entity_poly.pdbx_seq_one_letter_code
_entity_poly.pdbx_strand_id
1 'polypeptide(L)' 'AAQYLADITLPRVSDDQYQALIQPITVQEIINTIKPLPPGKSPGADGLSNAYYKKFGDLLAPQLLKVYQQTAAT' A
#
# COMPACT_ATOMS: atom_id res chain seq x y z
N ALA A 1 -4.69 27.83 -15.83
CA ALA A 1 -4.72 26.64 -14.96
C ALA A 1 -3.98 26.83 -13.63
N ALA A 2 -2.87 27.60 -13.57
CA ALA A 2 -2.08 27.75 -12.34
C ALA A 2 -2.67 28.69 -11.27
N GLN A 3 -3.63 29.58 -11.61
CA GLN A 3 -4.19 30.58 -10.70
C GLN A 3 -4.90 29.97 -9.47
N TYR A 4 -5.47 28.76 -9.60
CA TYR A 4 -6.28 28.13 -8.54
C TYR A 4 -5.45 27.66 -7.33
N LEU A 5 -4.15 27.41 -7.51
CA LEU A 5 -3.26 26.90 -6.46
C LEU A 5 -2.33 27.96 -5.88
N ALA A 6 -2.39 29.20 -6.38
CA ALA A 6 -1.45 30.26 -6.02
C ALA A 6 -1.49 30.59 -4.52
N ASP A 7 -2.67 30.51 -3.91
CA ASP A 7 -2.88 30.85 -2.49
C ASP A 7 -2.91 29.62 -1.57
N ILE A 8 -2.69 28.41 -2.10
CA ILE A 8 -2.72 27.17 -1.33
C ILE A 8 -1.29 26.80 -0.93
N THR A 9 -1.02 26.77 0.37
CA THR A 9 0.19 26.15 0.89
C THR A 9 0.05 24.64 0.76
N LEU A 10 0.77 24.04 -0.19
CA LEU A 10 0.77 22.59 -0.35
C LEU A 10 1.48 21.94 0.83
N PRO A 11 0.88 20.90 1.45
CA PRO A 11 1.57 20.14 2.50
C PRO A 11 2.83 19.53 1.91
N ARG A 12 3.96 19.72 2.60
CA ARG A 12 5.22 19.07 2.29
C ARG A 12 5.48 17.98 3.31
N VAL A 13 5.97 16.85 2.82
CA VAL A 13 6.53 15.80 3.67
C VAL A 13 7.81 16.34 4.32
N SER A 14 7.95 16.08 5.62
CA SER A 14 9.21 16.30 6.34
C SER A 14 10.28 15.31 5.90
N ASP A 15 11.54 15.62 6.16
CA ASP A 15 12.66 14.71 5.86
C ASP A 15 12.49 13.36 6.56
N ASP A 16 12.02 13.33 7.80
CA ASP A 16 11.77 12.09 8.54
C ASP A 16 10.68 11.22 7.88
N GLN A 17 9.59 11.84 7.44
CA GLN A 17 8.53 11.13 6.71
C GLN A 17 9.03 10.63 5.36
N TYR A 18 9.83 11.42 4.66
CA TYR A 18 10.46 11.00 3.43
C TYR A 18 11.35 9.77 3.66
N GLN A 19 12.22 9.82 4.67
CA GLN A 19 13.09 8.69 5.02
C GLN A 19 12.31 7.43 5.40
N ALA A 20 11.18 7.56 6.10
CA ALA A 20 10.30 6.44 6.40
C ALA A 20 9.63 5.87 5.14
N LEU A 21 9.17 6.73 4.22
CA LEU A 21 8.48 6.32 2.99
C LEU A 21 9.40 5.60 1.99
N ILE A 22 10.69 5.92 1.97
CA ILE A 22 11.65 5.25 1.08
C ILE A 22 12.15 3.91 1.62
N GLN A 23 11.81 3.53 2.86
CA GLN A 23 12.21 2.24 3.40
C GLN A 23 11.55 1.09 2.62
N PRO A 24 12.23 -0.06 2.48
CA PRO A 24 11.63 -1.24 1.87
C PRO A 24 10.37 -1.68 2.61
N ILE A 25 9.35 -2.08 1.85
CA ILE A 25 8.12 -2.68 2.40
C ILE A 25 8.47 -3.91 3.23
N THR A 26 7.76 -4.10 4.33
CA THR A 26 7.91 -5.24 5.23
C THR A 26 6.71 -6.20 5.13
N VAL A 27 6.92 -7.46 5.50
CA VAL A 27 5.82 -8.45 5.62
C VAL A 27 4.76 -7.96 6.61
N GLN A 28 5.17 -7.32 7.70
CA GLN A 28 4.25 -6.88 8.74
C GLN A 28 3.30 -5.78 8.27
N GLU A 29 3.78 -4.85 7.44
CA GLU A 29 2.94 -3.83 6.81
C GLU A 29 1.88 -4.44 5.91
N ILE A 30 2.23 -5.47 5.13
CA ILE A 30 1.26 -6.19 4.28
C ILE A 30 0.18 -6.85 5.14
N ILE A 31 0.58 -7.59 6.18
CA ILE A 31 -0.35 -8.24 7.12
C ILE A 31 -1.28 -7.19 7.77
N ASN A 32 -0.70 -6.09 8.25
CA ASN A 32 -1.45 -5.02 8.92
C ASN A 32 -2.39 -4.28 7.97
N THR A 33 -2.07 -4.22 6.68
CA THR A 33 -2.93 -3.63 5.64
C THR A 33 -4.08 -4.56 5.26
N ILE A 34 -3.84 -5.88 5.25
CA ILE A 34 -4.86 -6.89 4.92
C ILE A 34 -5.93 -7.00 6.01
N LYS A 35 -5.54 -6.99 7.28
CA LYS A 35 -6.45 -7.15 8.44
C LYS A 35 -7.70 -6.24 8.40
N PRO A 36 -7.58 -4.91 8.18
CA PRO A 36 -8.71 -4.00 8.18
C PRO A 36 -9.51 -3.99 6.88
N LEU A 37 -9.19 -4.83 5.88
CA LEU A 37 -9.91 -4.81 4.61
C LEU A 37 -11.43 -5.02 4.82
N PRO A 38 -12.26 -4.16 4.20
CA PRO A 38 -13.71 -4.25 4.35
C PRO A 38 -14.24 -5.48 3.60
N PRO A 39 -15.19 -6.24 4.17
CA PRO A 39 -15.85 -7.34 3.47
C PRO A 39 -16.78 -6.82 2.37
N GLY A 40 -17.18 -7.70 1.45
CA GLY A 40 -18.22 -7.40 0.45
C GLY A 40 -17.82 -6.42 -0.66
N LYS A 41 -16.54 -6.07 -0.77
CA LYS A 41 -16.02 -5.34 -1.94
C LYS A 41 -15.82 -6.27 -3.12
N SER A 42 -16.06 -5.75 -4.32
CA SER A 42 -15.70 -6.43 -5.56
C SER A 42 -14.20 -6.70 -5.60
N PRO A 43 -13.77 -7.87 -6.12
CA PRO A 43 -12.35 -8.18 -6.32
C PRO A 43 -11.64 -7.14 -7.21
N GLY A 44 -10.32 -7.02 -7.03
CA GLY A 44 -9.47 -6.17 -7.87
C GLY A 44 -9.19 -6.80 -9.24
N ALA A 45 -8.22 -6.23 -9.97
CA ALA A 45 -7.76 -6.78 -11.25
C ALA A 45 -7.15 -8.19 -11.13
N ASP A 46 -6.76 -8.59 -9.91
CA ASP A 46 -6.27 -9.92 -9.57
C ASP A 46 -7.38 -10.97 -9.42
N GLY A 47 -8.65 -10.56 -9.38
CA GLY A 47 -9.80 -11.45 -9.15
C GLY A 47 -9.90 -12.01 -7.72
N LEU A 48 -9.03 -11.61 -6.78
CA LEU A 48 -9.04 -12.11 -5.41
C LEU A 48 -9.88 -11.20 -4.50
N SER A 49 -10.75 -11.81 -3.69
CA SER A 49 -11.60 -11.05 -2.77
C SER A 49 -10.86 -10.63 -1.50
N ASN A 50 -11.33 -9.56 -0.85
CA ASN A 50 -10.83 -9.18 0.47
C ASN A 50 -10.96 -10.32 1.51
N ALA A 51 -11.98 -11.18 1.39
CA ALA A 51 -12.13 -12.35 2.25
C ALA A 51 -11.01 -13.38 2.03
N TYR A 52 -10.56 -13.56 0.79
CA TYR A 52 -9.41 -14.42 0.46
C TYR A 52 -8.13 -13.88 1.11
N TYR A 53 -7.86 -12.59 0.93
CA TYR A 53 -6.72 -11.94 1.56
C TYR A 53 -6.75 -12.05 3.08
N LYS A 54 -7.88 -11.81 3.72
CA LYS A 54 -7.99 -11.93 5.18
C LYS A 54 -7.79 -13.37 5.68
N LYS A 55 -8.29 -14.36 4.92
CA LYS A 55 -8.19 -15.77 5.29
C LYS A 55 -6.76 -16.30 5.16
N PHE A 56 -6.03 -15.87 4.14
CA PHE A 56 -4.69 -16.39 3.82
C PHE A 56 -3.58 -15.35 3.98
N GLY A 57 -3.85 -14.21 4.60
CA GLY A 57 -2.94 -13.05 4.63
C GLY A 57 -1.55 -13.38 5.15
N ASP A 58 -1.47 -14.13 6.25
CA ASP A 58 -0.18 -14.54 6.82
C ASP A 58 0.61 -15.48 5.89
N LEU A 59 -0.10 -16.32 5.13
CA LEU A 59 0.51 -17.22 4.14
C LEU A 59 0.92 -16.48 2.86
N LEU A 60 0.17 -15.44 2.47
CA LEU A 60 0.39 -14.68 1.24
C LEU A 60 1.42 -13.57 1.40
N ALA A 61 1.57 -13.00 2.60
CA ALA A 61 2.37 -11.81 2.82
C ALA A 61 3.84 -11.93 2.36
N PRO A 62 4.56 -13.06 2.57
CA PRO A 62 5.91 -13.23 2.05
C PRO A 62 5.98 -13.23 0.51
N GLN A 63 4.96 -13.72 -0.17
CA GLN A 63 4.86 -13.85 -1.62
C GLN A 63 4.48 -12.50 -2.23
N LEU A 64 3.51 -11.81 -1.62
CA LEU A 64 3.15 -10.44 -1.97
C LEU A 64 4.35 -9.49 -1.82
N LEU A 65 5.14 -9.66 -0.76
CA LEU A 65 6.35 -8.87 -0.57
C LEU A 65 7.34 -9.02 -1.74
N LYS A 66 7.57 -10.26 -2.20
CA LYS A 66 8.45 -10.52 -3.35
C LYS A 66 7.95 -9.82 -4.62
N VAL A 67 6.64 -9.86 -4.87
CA VAL A 67 6.02 -9.20 -6.03
C VAL A 67 6.23 -7.69 -5.94
N TYR A 68 5.92 -7.06 -4.80
CA TYR A 68 6.07 -5.61 -4.63
C TYR A 68 7.53 -5.16 -4.74
N GLN A 69 8.47 -5.93 -4.20
CA GLN A 69 9.90 -5.64 -4.31
C GLN A 69 10.42 -5.76 -5.74
N GLN A 70 9.90 -6.69 -6.54
CA GLN A 70 10.25 -6.80 -7.96
C GLN A 70 9.73 -5.61 -8.77
N THR A 71 8.51 -5.14 -8.48
CA THR A 71 7.91 -4.01 -9.22
C THR A 71 8.48 -2.65 -8.84
N ALA A 72 8.97 -2.46 -7.60
CA ALA A 72 9.54 -1.19 -7.16
C ALA A 72 10.97 -0.95 -7.67
N ALA A 73 11.63 -1.98 -8.21
CA ALA A 73 13.00 -1.93 -8.72
C ALA A 73 13.09 -1.61 -10.23
N THR A 74 11.96 -1.37 -10.91
CA THR A 74 11.87 -1.00 -12.34
C THR A 74 11.33 0.42 -12.47
#